data_AF-A0A350AGR2-F1
#
_entry.id   AF-A0A350AGR2-F1
#
_cell.length_a   1.000
_cell.length_b   1.000
_cell.length_c   1.000
_cell.angle_alpha   90.00
_cell.angle_beta   90.00
_cell.angle_gamma   90.00
#
_symmetry.space_group_name_H-M   'P 1'
#
loop_
_entity.id
_entity.type
_entity.pdbx_description
1 polymer ?
#
loop_
_entity_poly.entity_id
_entity_poly.type
_entity_poly.pdbx_seq_one_letter_code
_entity_poly.pdbx_strand_id
1 'polypeptide(L)' 'VKRNNCGKALDIARMSRDMHGGNGISLEFGVIRHMVNLETVNTYEGAHDVHALI' A
#
# COMPACT_ATOMS: atom_id res chain seq x y z
N VAL A 1 -14.83 2.82 -6.01
CA VAL A 1 -13.95 4.03 -6.01
C VAL A 1 -12.78 3.91 -5.04
N LYS A 2 -12.98 3.55 -3.75
CA LYS A 2 -11.90 3.45 -2.75
C LYS A 2 -10.74 2.48 -3.09
N ARG A 3 -11.05 1.29 -3.63
CA ARG A 3 -10.05 0.23 -3.90
C ARG A 3 -9.06 0.59 -5.02
N ASN A 4 -9.53 1.22 -6.10
CA ASN A 4 -8.66 1.71 -7.19
C ASN A 4 -7.67 2.76 -6.67
N ASN A 5 -8.13 3.63 -5.77
CA ASN A 5 -7.29 4.66 -5.17
C ASN A 5 -6.25 4.04 -4.22
N CYS A 6 -6.61 3.05 -3.40
CA CYS A 6 -5.67 2.36 -2.53
C CYS A 6 -4.63 1.53 -3.31
N GLY A 7 -5.04 0.80 -4.34
CA GLY A 7 -4.11 0.05 -5.19
C GLY A 7 -3.10 0.97 -5.87
N LYS A 8 -3.57 2.06 -6.51
CA LYS A 8 -2.69 3.06 -7.12
C LYS A 8 -1.77 3.76 -6.11
N ALA A 9 -2.28 4.08 -4.93
CA ALA A 9 -1.48 4.70 -3.87
C ALA A 9 -0.40 3.73 -3.35
N LEU A 10 -0.71 2.44 -3.25
CA LEU A 10 0.23 1.41 -2.83
C LEU A 10 1.36 1.23 -3.84
N ASP A 11 1.05 1.25 -5.15
CA ASP A 11 2.06 1.17 -6.21
C ASP A 11 3.02 2.38 -6.18
N ILE A 12 2.48 3.59 -5.96
CA ILE A 12 3.28 4.80 -5.79
C ILE A 12 4.16 4.71 -4.53
N ALA A 13 3.61 4.19 -3.43
CA ALA A 13 4.34 4.03 -2.17
C ALA A 13 5.51 3.03 -2.32
N ARG A 14 5.31 1.94 -3.07
CA ARG A 14 6.36 0.95 -3.38
C ARG A 14 7.46 1.58 -4.24
N MET A 15 7.10 2.29 -5.30
CA MET A 15 8.07 2.99 -6.14
C MET A 15 8.87 4.04 -5.35
N SER A 16 8.20 4.76 -4.45
CA SER A 16 8.85 5.72 -3.55
C SER A 16 9.83 5.05 -2.58
N ARG A 17 9.48 3.89 -2.01
CA ARG A 17 10.39 3.09 -1.18
C ARG A 17 11.62 2.68 -1.97
N ASP A 18 11.45 2.18 -3.19
CA ASP A 18 12.54 1.71 -4.03
C ASP A 18 13.51 2.86 -4.40
N MET A 19 12.99 4.08 -4.64
CA MET A 19 13.82 5.27 -4.85
C MET A 19 14.68 5.64 -3.63
N HIS A 20 14.24 5.31 -2.40
CA HIS A 20 15.00 5.57 -1.18
C HIS A 20 15.98 4.43 -0.83
N GLY A 21 15.99 3.32 -1.56
CA GLY A 21 16.90 2.19 -1.32
C GLY A 21 16.85 1.68 0.13
N GLY A 22 18.00 1.45 0.75
CA GLY A 22 18.09 1.01 2.16
C GLY A 22 17.46 2.00 3.15
N ASN A 23 17.48 3.30 2.83
CA ASN A 23 16.86 4.33 3.66
C ASN A 23 15.33 4.26 3.63
N GLY A 24 14.76 3.66 2.58
CA GLY A 24 13.33 3.40 2.47
C GLY A 24 12.81 2.33 3.45
N ILE A 25 13.71 1.56 4.08
CA ILE A 25 13.38 0.58 5.14
C ILE A 25 13.60 1.20 6.53
N SER A 26 14.54 2.14 6.64
CA SER A 26 14.76 2.90 7.87
C SER A 26 13.49 3.66 8.27
N LEU A 27 13.15 3.63 9.55
CA LEU A 27 12.03 4.40 10.12
C LEU A 27 12.23 5.93 10.05
N GLU A 28 13.41 6.36 9.63
CA GLU A 28 13.78 7.76 9.41
C GLU A 28 12.95 8.38 8.27
N PHE A 29 12.58 7.60 7.27
CA PHE A 29 11.65 8.02 6.22
C PHE A 29 10.29 7.34 6.41
N GLY A 30 9.23 8.14 6.49
CA GLY A 30 7.85 7.66 6.71
C GLY A 30 7.27 6.80 5.58
N VAL A 31 8.01 6.58 4.49
CA VAL A 31 7.53 5.88 3.28
C VAL A 31 7.14 4.44 3.58
N ILE A 32 7.92 3.73 4.41
CA ILE A 32 7.62 2.34 4.82
C ILE A 32 6.31 2.26 5.62
N ARG A 33 6.06 3.24 6.51
CA ARG A 33 4.85 3.32 7.31
C ARG A 33 3.62 3.54 6.43
N HIS A 34 3.71 4.46 5.47
CA HIS A 34 2.62 4.72 4.53
C HIS A 34 2.34 3.51 3.62
N MET A 35 3.38 2.84 3.13
CA MET A 35 3.24 1.61 2.35
C MET A 35 2.54 0.52 3.15
N VAL A 36 2.95 0.25 4.39
CA VAL A 36 2.33 -0.77 5.25
C VAL A 36 0.88 -0.43 5.59
N ASN A 37 0.56 0.84 5.84
CA ASN A 37 -0.82 1.27 6.07
C ASN A 37 -1.69 1.06 4.83
N LEU A 38 -1.17 1.36 3.64
CA LEU A 38 -1.87 1.16 2.37
C LEU A 38 -2.04 -0.32 2.03
N GLU A 39 -1.03 -1.16 2.31
CA GLU A 39 -1.12 -2.62 2.17
C GLU A 39 -2.23 -3.16 3.07
N THR A 40 -2.28 -2.69 4.31
CA THR A 40 -3.29 -3.05 5.30
C THR A 40 -4.70 -2.69 4.81
N VAL A 41 -4.91 -1.47 4.30
CA VAL A 41 -6.19 -1.06 3.72
C VAL A 41 -6.52 -1.86 2.46
N ASN A 42 -5.51 -2.17 1.63
CA ASN A 42 -5.68 -2.99 0.44
C ASN A 42 -5.94 -4.47 0.77
N THR A 43 -5.58 -4.97 1.95
CA THR A 43 -5.97 -6.30 2.41
C THR A 43 -7.37 -6.28 3.04
N TYR A 44 -7.66 -5.35 3.95
CA TYR A 44 -8.95 -5.31 4.66
C TYR A 44 -10.13 -4.88 3.78
N GLU A 45 -9.95 -3.85 2.95
CA GLU A 45 -10.99 -3.37 2.01
C GLU A 45 -10.86 -4.05 0.63
N GLY A 46 -9.76 -4.78 0.44
CA GLY A 46 -9.37 -5.38 -0.82
C GLY A 46 -9.38 -6.93 -0.87
N ALA A 47 -9.75 -7.62 0.21
CA ALA A 47 -9.95 -9.07 0.21
C ALA A 47 -11.37 -9.48 -0.24
N HIS A 48 -11.82 -8.98 -1.40
CA HIS A 48 -12.95 -9.60 -2.13
C HIS A 48 -12.43 -10.35 -3.34
N ASP A 49 -12.00 -11.60 -3.17
CA ASP A 49 -12.80 -12.82 -3.43
C ASP A 49 -13.97 -13.19 -2.49
N VAL A 50 -14.20 -12.52 -1.35
CA VAL A 50 -15.30 -12.81 -0.40
C VAL A 50 -16.67 -12.17 -0.78
N HIS A 51 -16.76 -11.35 -1.84
CA HIS A 51 -18.00 -10.85 -2.46
C HIS A 51 -17.84 -10.85 -3.99
N ALA A 52 -17.42 -11.97 -4.54
CA ALA A 52 -17.87 -12.38 -5.88
C ALA A 52 -19.15 -13.25 -5.80
N LEU A 53 -19.82 -13.24 -4.64
CA LEU A 53 -21.11 -13.87 -4.35
C LEU A 53 -22.09 -12.80 -3.85
N ILE A 54 -22.36 -11.78 -4.65
CA ILE A 54 -23.72 -11.24 -4.84
C ILE A 54 -23.83 -10.47 -6.15
#